data_AF-A0A7H9AVL1-F1
#
_entry.id   AF-A0A7H9AVL1-F1
#
_cell.length_a   1.000
_cell.length_b   1.000
_cell.length_c   1.000
_cell.angle_alpha   90.00
_cell.angle_beta   90.00
_cell.angle_gamma   90.00
#
_symmetry.space_group_name_H-M   'P 1'
#
loop_
_entity.id
_entity.type
_entity.pdbx_description
1 polymer ?
#
loop_
_entity_poly.entity_id
_entity_poly.type
_entity_poly.pdbx_seq_one_letter_code
_entity_poly.pdbx_strand_id
1 'polypeptide(L)'
;MQKNTFDAKAFMRTLTIVHMALVGGLITFMLFAYFQTGGFVASMDQNDTFIYIVPIVAATGYFGSQFMFKKQLQLVKREDVLQTKLGKYFTASLIKFAFIEGAAFLALFAYFSTQNALHFTIAICLIAYLIVQRPTLPKLDQHLPLNMDEKKNLNI
;
A
#
# COMPACT_ATOMS: atom_id res chain seq x y z
N MET A 1 -8.23 30.62 24.50
CA MET A 1 -7.79 30.02 23.23
C MET A 1 -7.87 28.50 23.39
N GLN A 2 -8.86 27.85 22.78
CA GLN A 2 -8.91 26.37 22.73
C GLN A 2 -7.64 25.89 22.01
N LYS A 3 -6.77 25.16 22.71
CA LYS A 3 -5.79 24.30 22.02
C LYS A 3 -6.63 23.30 21.22
N ASN A 4 -6.81 23.55 19.93
CA ASN A 4 -7.15 22.49 18.98
C ASN A 4 -5.99 21.50 19.02
N THR A 5 -6.03 20.56 19.97
CA THR A 5 -5.10 19.45 20.05
C THR A 5 -5.41 18.59 18.85
N PHE A 6 -4.66 18.81 17.78
CA PHE A 6 -4.68 17.95 16.61
C PHE A 6 -4.53 16.49 17.08
N ASP A 7 -5.57 15.68 16.88
CA ASP A 7 -5.59 14.29 17.35
C ASP A 7 -4.81 13.41 16.37
N ALA A 8 -3.50 13.36 16.57
CA ALA A 8 -2.60 12.55 15.75
C ALA A 8 -2.91 11.04 15.85
N LYS A 9 -3.55 10.58 16.94
CA LYS A 9 -4.01 9.20 17.10
C LYS A 9 -5.19 8.90 16.19
N ALA A 10 -6.12 9.85 16.04
CA ALA A 10 -7.20 9.75 15.06
C ALA A 10 -6.64 9.66 13.62
N PHE A 11 -5.59 10.44 13.29
CA PHE A 11 -4.94 10.36 11.98
C PHE A 11 -4.37 8.97 11.67
N MET A 12 -3.61 8.40 12.61
CA MET A 12 -3.05 7.06 12.45
C MET A 12 -4.13 5.98 12.37
N ARG A 13 -5.22 6.14 13.13
CA ARG A 13 -6.38 5.25 13.06
C ARG A 13 -7.02 5.30 11.68
N THR A 14 -7.27 6.49 11.13
CA THR A 14 -7.83 6.66 9.79
C THR A 14 -6.95 6.02 8.73
N LEU A 15 -5.63 6.27 8.77
CA LEU A 15 -4.70 5.67 7.80
C LEU A 15 -4.68 4.14 7.87
N THR A 16 -4.80 3.58 9.08
CA THR A 16 -4.90 2.14 9.29
C THR A 16 -6.21 1.59 8.73
N ILE A 17 -7.34 2.27 8.95
CA ILE A 17 -8.65 1.85 8.41
C ILE A 17 -8.60 1.83 6.88
N VAL A 18 -8.06 2.88 6.26
CA VAL A 18 -7.90 2.93 4.80
C VAL A 18 -7.04 1.77 4.32
N HIS A 19 -5.86 1.56 4.92
CA HIS A 19 -4.98 0.44 4.57
C HIS A 19 -5.68 -0.93 4.66
N MET A 20 -6.43 -1.17 5.74
CA MET A 20 -7.20 -2.40 5.93
C MET A 20 -8.32 -2.54 4.89
N ALA A 21 -8.96 -1.45 4.46
CA ALA A 21 -9.98 -1.48 3.42
C ALA A 21 -9.38 -1.86 2.05
N LEU A 22 -8.20 -1.32 1.69
CA LEU A 22 -7.51 -1.66 0.44
C LEU A 22 -7.10 -3.14 0.41
N VAL A 23 -6.49 -3.62 1.51
CA VAL A 23 -6.14 -5.04 1.67
C VAL A 23 -7.39 -5.92 1.61
N GLY A 24 -8.45 -5.53 2.33
CA GLY A 24 -9.72 -6.24 2.33
C GLY A 24 -10.33 -6.35 0.93
N GLY A 25 -10.34 -5.25 0.17
CA GLY A 25 -10.83 -5.22 -1.21
C GLY A 25 -10.08 -6.18 -2.13
N LEU A 26 -8.74 -6.21 -2.04
CA LEU A 26 -7.93 -7.15 -2.81
C LEU A 26 -8.17 -8.61 -2.42
N ILE A 27 -8.30 -8.90 -1.13
CA ILE A 27 -8.60 -10.27 -0.65
C ILE A 27 -10.00 -10.69 -1.12
N THR A 28 -11.00 -9.82 -1.01
CA THR A 28 -12.35 -10.11 -1.50
C THR A 28 -12.36 -10.37 -3.00
N PHE A 29 -11.66 -9.55 -3.80
CA PHE A 29 -11.56 -9.75 -5.24
C PHE A 29 -10.78 -11.03 -5.59
N MET A 30 -9.71 -11.33 -4.86
CA MET A 30 -8.95 -12.57 -5.01
C MET A 30 -9.81 -13.81 -4.79
N LEU A 31 -10.57 -13.85 -3.70
CA LEU A 31 -11.47 -14.95 -3.39
C LEU A 31 -12.56 -15.09 -4.46
N PHE A 32 -13.18 -13.97 -4.87
CA PHE A 32 -14.16 -13.95 -5.94
C PHE A 32 -13.60 -14.52 -7.25
N ALA A 33 -12.42 -14.04 -7.69
CA ALA A 33 -11.78 -14.49 -8.92
C ALA A 33 -11.43 -15.98 -8.87
N TYR A 34 -10.95 -16.47 -7.73
CA TYR A 34 -10.62 -17.89 -7.53
C TYR A 34 -11.86 -18.78 -7.62
N PHE A 35 -12.95 -18.44 -6.93
CA PHE A 35 -14.18 -19.24 -6.95
C PHE A 35 -14.88 -19.21 -8.32
N GLN A 36 -14.79 -18.11 -9.06
CA GLN A 36 -15.43 -17.96 -10.36
C GLN A 36 -14.67 -18.68 -11.49
N THR A 37 -13.35 -18.77 -11.41
CA THR A 37 -12.51 -19.46 -12.42
C THR A 37 -12.47 -20.97 -12.19
N GLY A 38 -12.66 -21.44 -10.96
CA GLY A 38 -12.81 -22.86 -10.64
C GLY A 38 -11.51 -23.68 -10.70
N GLY A 39 -10.35 -23.07 -10.94
CA GLY A 39 -9.07 -23.76 -10.98
C GLY A 39 -7.90 -22.94 -11.55
N PHE A 40 -6.80 -23.64 -11.83
CA PHE A 40 -5.61 -23.07 -12.45
C PHE A 40 -5.31 -23.79 -13.76
N VAL A 41 -4.94 -23.02 -14.78
CA VAL A 41 -4.37 -23.54 -16.02
C VAL A 41 -2.86 -23.40 -15.92
N ALA A 42 -2.17 -24.54 -15.90
CA ALA A 42 -0.70 -24.62 -15.78
C ALA A 42 0.03 -24.56 -17.13
N SER A 43 -0.66 -24.15 -18.21
CA SER A 43 -0.05 -23.98 -19.54
C SER A 43 0.25 -22.51 -19.80
N MET A 44 1.50 -22.23 -20.17
CA MET A 44 1.93 -20.91 -20.60
C MET A 44 1.52 -20.73 -22.06
N ASP A 45 0.42 -20.00 -22.30
CA ASP A 45 0.01 -19.60 -23.65
C ASP A 45 0.87 -18.42 -24.09
N GLN A 46 1.64 -18.58 -25.18
CA GLN A 46 2.49 -17.49 -25.71
C GLN A 46 1.68 -16.31 -26.25
N ASN A 47 0.38 -16.48 -26.50
CA ASN A 47 -0.52 -15.39 -26.85
C ASN A 47 -1.02 -14.59 -25.63
N ASP A 48 -0.75 -15.04 -24.40
CA ASP A 48 -1.09 -14.29 -23.20
C ASP A 48 -0.13 -13.12 -23.01
N THR A 49 -0.55 -11.94 -23.49
CA THR A 49 0.20 -10.69 -23.35
C THR A 49 0.41 -10.32 -21.87
N PHE A 50 -0.44 -10.77 -20.95
CA PHE A 50 -0.30 -10.48 -19.52
C PHE A 50 0.96 -11.10 -18.91
N ILE A 51 1.53 -12.16 -19.50
CA ILE A 51 2.81 -12.77 -19.05
C ILE A 51 3.94 -11.75 -19.02
N TYR A 52 3.92 -10.76 -19.91
CA TYR A 52 4.94 -9.71 -19.95
C TYR A 52 4.52 -8.48 -19.14
N ILE A 53 3.25 -8.07 -19.25
CA ILE A 53 2.76 -6.84 -18.61
C ILE A 53 2.73 -6.97 -17.09
N VAL A 54 2.18 -8.07 -16.56
CA VAL A 54 1.96 -8.23 -15.12
C VAL A 54 3.27 -8.15 -14.33
N PRO A 55 4.36 -8.87 -14.69
CA PRO A 55 5.62 -8.75 -13.97
C PRO A 55 6.23 -7.34 -14.02
N ILE A 56 6.16 -6.65 -15.17
CA ILE A 56 6.69 -5.28 -15.32
C ILE A 56 5.91 -4.31 -14.44
N VAL A 57 4.58 -4.39 -14.44
CA VAL A 57 3.73 -3.55 -13.60
C VAL A 57 3.90 -3.90 -12.13
N ALA A 58 4.04 -5.18 -11.77
CA ALA A 58 4.31 -5.61 -10.40
C ALA A 58 5.65 -5.06 -9.88
N ALA A 59 6.71 -5.15 -10.68
CA ALA A 59 8.01 -4.56 -10.35
C ALA A 59 7.89 -3.03 -10.21
N THR A 60 7.20 -2.36 -11.14
CA THR A 60 6.99 -0.92 -11.10
C THR A 60 6.15 -0.50 -9.89
N GLY A 61 5.11 -1.26 -9.52
CA GLY A 61 4.32 -1.05 -8.32
C GLY A 61 5.15 -1.19 -7.06
N TYR A 62 5.95 -2.25 -6.96
CA TYR A 62 6.85 -2.48 -5.83
C TYR A 62 7.89 -1.37 -5.70
N PHE A 63 8.73 -1.15 -6.71
CA PHE A 63 9.82 -0.16 -6.65
C PHE A 63 9.29 1.28 -6.66
N GLY A 64 8.29 1.55 -7.49
CA GLY A 64 7.64 2.85 -7.60
C GLY A 64 6.98 3.28 -6.30
N SER A 65 6.33 2.36 -5.57
CA SER A 65 5.74 2.67 -4.25
C SER A 65 6.80 3.18 -3.27
N GLN A 66 7.98 2.56 -3.23
CA GLN A 66 9.05 2.94 -2.31
C GLN A 66 9.77 4.20 -2.76
N PHE A 67 10.01 4.35 -4.06
CA PHE A 67 10.62 5.55 -4.61
C PHE A 67 9.74 6.79 -4.37
N MET A 68 8.43 6.70 -4.66
CA MET A 68 7.49 7.81 -4.43
C MET A 68 7.31 8.12 -2.94
N PHE A 69 7.23 7.09 -2.09
CA PHE A 69 7.14 7.29 -0.65
C PHE A 69 8.34 8.05 -0.11
N LYS A 70 9.56 7.58 -0.43
CA LYS A 70 10.81 8.23 0.00
C LYS A 70 10.90 9.66 -0.54
N LYS A 71 10.60 9.86 -1.82
CA LYS A 71 10.63 11.18 -2.46
C LYS A 71 9.71 12.18 -1.76
N GLN A 72 8.50 11.76 -1.37
CA GLN A 72 7.59 12.65 -0.63
C GLN A 72 8.03 12.92 0.79
N LEU A 73 8.59 11.92 1.49
CA LEU A 73 9.09 12.10 2.85
C LEU A 73 10.33 13.01 2.91
N GLN A 74 11.15 13.07 1.85
CA GLN A 74 12.25 14.04 1.76
C GLN A 74 11.77 15.50 1.77
N LEU A 75 10.51 15.76 1.44
CA LEU A 75 9.90 17.11 1.50
C LEU A 75 9.41 17.48 2.91
N VAL A 76 9.48 16.54 3.88
CA VAL A 76 9.11 16.80 5.27
C VAL A 76 10.31 17.40 6.00
N LYS A 77 10.14 18.61 6.51
CA LYS A 77 11.20 19.29 7.25
C LYS A 77 11.00 19.14 8.75
N ARG A 78 12.09 19.21 9.52
CA ARG A 78 12.03 19.15 10.99
C ARG A 78 11.27 20.35 11.59
N GLU A 79 11.38 21.50 10.96
CA GLU A 79 10.70 22.77 11.31
C GLU A 79 9.21 22.81 10.96
N ASP A 80 8.70 21.85 10.16
CA ASP A 80 7.28 21.75 9.87
C ASP A 80 6.49 21.50 11.17
N VAL A 81 5.31 22.10 11.29
CA VAL A 81 4.40 21.77 12.39
C VAL A 81 3.91 20.32 12.29
N LEU A 82 3.65 19.68 13.42
CA LEU A 82 3.26 18.26 13.51
C LEU A 82 2.12 17.88 12.54
N GLN A 83 1.08 18.73 12.46
CA GLN A 83 -0.05 18.51 11.56
C GLN A 83 0.39 18.39 10.08
N THR A 84 1.32 19.24 9.64
CA THR A 84 1.85 19.22 8.28
C THR A 84 2.68 17.96 8.03
N LYS A 85 3.52 17.54 9.00
CA LYS A 85 4.30 16.31 8.91
C LYS A 85 3.40 15.09 8.74
N LEU A 86 2.36 15.00 9.56
CA LEU A 86 1.40 13.89 9.55
C LEU A 86 0.54 13.90 8.28
N GLY A 87 0.12 15.07 7.80
CA GLY A 87 -0.59 15.20 6.52
C GLY A 87 0.26 14.72 5.34
N LYS A 88 1.53 15.16 5.25
CA LYS A 88 2.47 14.70 4.21
C LYS A 88 2.70 13.19 4.28
N TYR A 89 2.86 12.64 5.49
CA TYR A 89 3.00 11.19 5.69
C TYR A 89 1.76 10.40 5.26
N PHE A 90 0.57 10.93 5.57
CA PHE A 90 -0.70 10.33 5.18
C PHE A 90 -0.81 10.24 3.65
N THR A 91 -0.59 11.35 2.94
CA THR A 91 -0.60 11.40 1.48
C THR A 91 0.46 10.49 0.87
N ALA A 92 1.69 10.50 1.42
CA ALA A 92 2.75 9.63 0.96
C ALA A 92 2.38 8.14 1.10
N SER A 93 1.77 7.78 2.23
CA SER A 93 1.31 6.41 2.50
C SER A 93 0.19 6.00 1.55
N LEU A 94 -0.79 6.86 1.28
CA LEU A 94 -1.84 6.57 0.31
C LEU A 94 -1.30 6.31 -1.09
N ILE A 95 -0.39 7.17 -1.57
CA ILE A 95 0.23 6.98 -2.89
C ILE A 95 1.00 5.66 -2.93
N LYS A 96 1.78 5.37 -1.89
CA LYS A 96 2.49 4.09 -1.76
C LYS A 96 1.54 2.90 -1.85
N PHE A 97 0.40 2.94 -1.15
CA PHE A 97 -0.59 1.86 -1.18
C PHE A 97 -1.22 1.72 -2.56
N ALA A 98 -1.58 2.82 -3.22
CA ALA A 98 -2.19 2.83 -4.55
C ALA A 98 -1.28 2.19 -5.63
N PHE A 99 0.04 2.43 -5.55
CA PHE A 99 1.00 1.77 -6.46
C PHE A 99 0.99 0.24 -6.32
N ILE A 100 0.95 -0.26 -5.08
CA ILE A 100 0.96 -1.70 -4.80
C ILE A 100 -0.41 -2.31 -5.15
N GLU A 101 -1.49 -1.65 -4.73
CA GLU A 101 -2.86 -2.08 -4.96
C GLU A 101 -3.20 -2.13 -6.45
N GLY A 102 -2.85 -1.09 -7.22
CA GLY A 102 -3.09 -1.06 -8.66
C GLY A 102 -2.38 -2.22 -9.39
N ALA A 103 -1.14 -2.51 -9.01
CA ALA A 103 -0.42 -3.66 -9.54
C ALA A 103 -1.04 -5.00 -9.13
N ALA A 104 -1.48 -5.13 -7.87
CA ALA A 104 -2.14 -6.34 -7.37
C ALA A 104 -3.49 -6.58 -8.05
N PHE A 105 -4.29 -5.53 -8.26
CA PHE A 105 -5.56 -5.62 -8.99
C PHE A 105 -5.34 -6.04 -10.44
N LEU A 106 -4.34 -5.48 -11.13
CA LEU A 106 -4.02 -5.91 -12.49
C LEU A 106 -3.63 -7.38 -12.54
N ALA A 107 -2.81 -7.85 -11.61
CA ALA A 107 -2.42 -9.25 -11.53
C ALA A 107 -3.63 -10.17 -11.25
N LEU A 108 -4.54 -9.77 -10.36
CA LEU A 108 -5.79 -10.51 -10.11
C LEU A 108 -6.72 -10.52 -11.31
N PHE A 109 -6.83 -9.39 -12.02
CA PHE A 109 -7.63 -9.29 -13.24
C PHE A 109 -7.06 -10.19 -14.34
N ALA A 110 -5.74 -10.17 -14.55
CA ALA A 110 -5.07 -11.06 -15.50
C ALA A 110 -5.28 -12.54 -15.15
N TYR A 111 -5.18 -12.91 -13.86
CA TYR A 111 -5.53 -14.25 -13.40
C TYR A 111 -7.00 -14.59 -13.72
N PHE A 112 -7.93 -13.68 -13.42
CA PHE A 112 -9.35 -13.89 -13.69
C PHE A 112 -9.64 -14.13 -15.18
N SER A 113 -8.93 -13.42 -16.08
CA SER A 113 -9.10 -13.56 -17.54
C SER A 113 -8.41 -14.79 -18.13
N THR A 114 -7.24 -15.17 -17.62
CA THR A 114 -6.37 -16.19 -18.26
C THR A 114 -6.27 -17.49 -17.48
N GLN A 115 -6.68 -17.48 -16.21
CA GLN A 115 -6.55 -18.59 -15.25
C GLN A 115 -5.09 -19.03 -14.99
N ASN A 116 -4.13 -18.20 -15.39
CA ASN A 116 -2.70 -18.49 -15.27
C ASN A 116 -2.25 -18.32 -13.81
N ALA A 117 -1.67 -19.39 -13.25
CA ALA A 117 -1.20 -19.42 -11.87
C ALA A 117 -0.13 -18.37 -11.56
N LEU A 118 0.70 -17.97 -12.55
CA LEU A 118 1.74 -16.96 -12.35
C LEU A 118 1.15 -15.61 -11.90
N HIS A 119 0.09 -15.16 -12.57
CA HIS A 119 -0.56 -13.88 -12.24
C HIS A 119 -1.17 -13.92 -10.83
N PHE A 120 -1.75 -15.06 -10.45
CA PHE A 120 -2.28 -15.27 -9.11
C PHE A 120 -1.19 -15.25 -8.04
N THR A 121 -0.06 -15.93 -8.28
CA THR A 121 1.09 -15.90 -7.36
C THR A 121 1.64 -14.48 -7.19
N ILE A 122 1.79 -13.72 -8.28
CA ILE A 122 2.24 -12.32 -8.22
C ILE A 122 1.26 -11.49 -7.40
N ALA A 123 -0.04 -11.65 -7.59
CA ALA A 123 -1.06 -10.97 -6.79
C ALA A 123 -0.92 -11.29 -5.30
N ILE A 124 -0.75 -12.56 -4.91
CA ILE A 124 -0.53 -12.97 -3.51
C ILE A 124 0.70 -12.25 -2.93
N CYS A 125 1.83 -12.25 -3.66
CA CYS A 125 3.05 -11.59 -3.21
C CYS A 125 2.83 -10.08 -2.99
N LEU A 126 2.11 -9.41 -3.88
CA LEU A 126 1.82 -7.98 -3.75
C LEU A 126 0.85 -7.68 -2.60
N ILE A 127 -0.16 -8.52 -2.38
CA ILE A 127 -1.08 -8.39 -1.23
C ILE A 127 -0.32 -8.60 0.08
N ALA A 128 0.49 -9.66 0.18
CA ALA A 128 1.34 -9.91 1.34
C ALA A 128 2.27 -8.73 1.60
N TYR A 129 2.87 -8.18 0.54
CA TYR A 129 3.68 -6.97 0.64
C TYR A 129 2.88 -5.78 1.15
N LEU A 130 1.68 -5.52 0.62
CA LEU A 130 0.81 -4.44 1.08
C LEU A 130 0.48 -4.61 2.57
N ILE A 131 0.18 -5.82 3.04
CA ILE A 131 -0.07 -6.12 4.46
C ILE A 131 1.14 -5.73 5.32
N VAL A 132 2.36 -6.10 4.89
CA VAL A 132 3.60 -5.73 5.58
C VAL A 132 3.79 -4.22 5.63
N GLN A 133 3.26 -3.46 4.66
CA GLN A 133 3.30 -2.00 4.64
C GLN A 133 2.29 -1.32 5.58
N ARG A 134 1.57 -2.06 6.43
CA ARG A 134 0.64 -1.50 7.42
C ARG A 134 1.24 -0.31 8.18
N PRO A 135 0.53 0.84 8.26
CA PRO A 135 0.99 2.01 8.99
C PRO A 135 0.94 1.73 10.50
N THR A 136 2.02 2.04 11.21
CA THR A 136 2.12 1.88 12.67
C THR A 136 2.88 3.05 13.27
N LEU A 137 2.65 3.34 14.56
CA LEU A 137 3.36 4.42 15.27
C LEU A 137 4.89 4.25 15.25
N PRO A 138 5.46 3.04 15.45
CA PRO A 138 6.91 2.85 15.33
C PRO A 138 7.46 3.18 13.94
N LYS A 139 6.74 2.80 12.87
CA LYS A 139 7.16 3.14 11.49
C LYS A 139 7.08 4.64 11.23
N LEU A 140 6.06 5.31 11.77
CA LEU A 140 5.92 6.75 11.67
C LEU A 140 7.14 7.46 12.29
N ASP A 141 7.56 7.06 13.47
CA ASP A 141 8.73 7.62 14.17
C ASP A 141 10.03 7.39 13.39
N GLN A 142 10.18 6.23 12.75
CA GLN A 142 11.33 5.94 11.89
C GLN A 142 11.35 6.77 10.59
N HIS A 143 10.17 7.16 10.10
CA HIS A 143 10.03 7.83 8.82
C HIS A 143 10.02 9.36 8.92
N LEU A 144 9.62 9.92 10.06
CA LEU A 144 9.46 11.36 10.24
C LEU A 144 10.46 11.92 11.26
N PRO A 145 11.01 13.13 11.00
CA PRO A 145 11.86 13.82 11.97
C PRO A 145 11.00 14.46 13.09
N LEU A 146 10.58 13.63 14.05
CA LEU A 146 9.79 14.04 15.21
C LEU A 146 10.67 14.56 16.37
N ASN A 147 10.25 15.65 17.00
CA ASN A 147 10.86 16.16 18.23
C ASN A 147 10.25 15.50 19.49
N MET A 148 10.86 15.72 20.67
CA MET A 148 10.43 15.08 21.92
C MET A 148 8.99 15.42 22.32
N ASP A 149 8.56 16.67 22.10
CA ASP A 149 7.19 17.10 22.42
C ASP A 149 6.17 16.44 21.49
N GLU A 150 6.50 16.28 20.21
CA GLU A 150 5.69 15.56 19.22
C GLU A 150 5.55 14.08 19.56
N LYS A 151 6.63 13.42 19.96
CA LYS A 151 6.62 12.00 20.40
C LYS A 151 5.74 11.82 21.63
N LYS A 152 5.88 12.71 22.63
CA LYS A 152 5.01 12.73 23.82
C LYS A 152 3.53 12.89 23.46
N ASN A 153 3.20 13.77 22.51
CA ASN A 153 1.82 13.94 22.04
C ASN A 153 1.27 12.69 21.31
N LEU A 154 2.14 11.88 20.72
CA LEU A 154 1.81 10.63 20.04
C LEU A 154 1.81 9.40 20.97
N ASN A 155 2.18 9.56 22.25
CA ASN A 155 2.40 8.49 23.23
C ASN A 155 3.38 7.42 22.74
N ILE A 156 4.49 7.85 22.14
CA ILE A 156 5.62 7.01 21.71
C ILE A 156 6.93 7.55 22.25
#